data_AF-A0A9W3CIU5-F1
#
_entry.id   AF-A0A9W3CIU5-F1
#
_cell.length_a   1.000
_cell.length_b   1.000
_cell.length_c   1.000
_cell.angle_alpha   90.00
_cell.angle_beta   90.00
_cell.angle_gamma   90.00
#
_symmetry.space_group_name_H-M   'P 1'
#
loop_
_entity.id
_entity.type
_entity.pdbx_description
1 polymer ?
#
loop_
_entity_poly.entity_id
_entity_poly.type
_entity_poly.pdbx_seq_one_letter_code
_entity_poly.pdbx_strand_id
1 'polypeptide(L)'
;MDRAELMTFLSLMDFSVSQINPPLEDDSERGALRSIDGFGNYRLRVHGAPGSLLSNSTVFDLFFLDSGDRETVQGRRTYGWIKDSQLSWLQDTCKQGLNQNMGNVPSNLDPALAFFHIPIPEVRDLWYTPFIGQFQEGVACSIVQSGVLNTFLSLGNVKAAFIGHDHLNDFCGNLKGVWFCYGGGFGYHAYGRRNWHRRGRLIEAKLGKGRDTWTGVQRIKTWKRLDDGDLSKIDEQVLWEASSYSFLK
;
A
#
# COMPACT_ATOMS: atom_id res chain seq x y z
N MET A 1 -4.24 -25.24 -8.84
CA MET A 1 -3.65 -23.98 -8.37
C MET A 1 -4.76 -23.04 -7.97
N ASP A 2 -5.17 -23.14 -6.70
CA ASP A 2 -5.99 -22.12 -6.06
C ASP A 2 -5.13 -20.89 -5.66
N ARG A 3 -5.75 -19.92 -4.98
CA ARG A 3 -5.09 -18.67 -4.57
C ARG A 3 -3.98 -18.92 -3.53
N ALA A 4 -4.13 -19.91 -2.66
CA ALA A 4 -3.14 -20.25 -1.63
C ALA A 4 -1.91 -20.94 -2.24
N GLU A 5 -2.17 -21.91 -3.13
CA GLU A 5 -1.15 -22.60 -3.91
C GLU A 5 -0.36 -21.61 -4.79
N LEU A 6 -1.06 -20.66 -5.43
CA LEU A 6 -0.41 -19.62 -6.22
C LEU A 6 0.49 -18.72 -5.36
N MET A 7 0.02 -18.24 -4.21
CA MET A 7 0.85 -17.42 -3.33
C MET A 7 2.08 -18.17 -2.82
N THR A 8 1.92 -19.45 -2.50
CA THR A 8 3.04 -20.31 -2.10
C THR A 8 4.05 -20.43 -3.24
N PHE A 9 3.58 -20.73 -4.46
CA PHE A 9 4.44 -20.81 -5.63
C PHE A 9 5.20 -19.49 -5.88
N LEU A 10 4.50 -18.35 -5.85
CA LEU A 10 5.11 -17.02 -6.03
C LEU A 10 6.17 -16.70 -4.97
N SER A 11 5.97 -17.13 -3.72
CA SER A 11 6.96 -16.92 -2.64
C SER A 11 8.24 -17.73 -2.80
N LEU A 12 8.19 -18.81 -3.61
CA LEU A 12 9.32 -19.71 -3.84
C LEU A 12 10.08 -19.38 -5.14
N MET A 13 9.62 -18.41 -5.94
CA MET A 13 10.28 -18.02 -7.17
C MET A 13 11.57 -17.24 -6.90
N ASP A 14 12.56 -17.43 -7.78
CA ASP A 14 13.82 -16.70 -7.71
C ASP A 14 13.60 -15.19 -7.72
N PHE A 15 14.32 -14.49 -6.83
CA PHE A 15 14.24 -13.03 -6.64
C PHE A 15 12.86 -12.50 -6.21
N SER A 16 11.90 -13.38 -5.92
CA SER A 16 10.61 -12.97 -5.37
C SER A 16 10.80 -12.44 -3.95
N VAL A 17 10.16 -11.31 -3.70
CA VAL A 17 9.99 -10.76 -2.34
C VAL A 17 8.58 -11.04 -1.81
N SER A 18 7.78 -11.81 -2.54
CA SER A 18 6.43 -12.18 -2.11
C SER A 18 6.50 -13.12 -0.91
N GLN A 19 5.60 -12.93 0.05
CA GLN A 19 5.49 -13.83 1.20
C GLN A 19 4.06 -14.37 1.29
N ILE A 20 3.94 -15.57 1.86
CA ILE A 20 2.64 -16.08 2.32
C ILE A 20 2.19 -15.28 3.55
N ASN A 21 0.99 -15.59 4.06
CA ASN A 21 0.49 -14.97 5.28
C ASN A 21 1.48 -15.11 6.45
N PRO A 22 1.49 -14.16 7.41
CA PRO A 22 2.23 -14.32 8.65
C PRO A 22 1.87 -15.66 9.32
N PRO A 23 2.83 -16.30 10.01
CA PRO A 23 2.53 -17.49 10.79
C PRO A 23 1.45 -17.17 11.84
N LEU A 24 0.68 -18.19 12.22
CA LEU A 24 -0.31 -18.04 13.27
C LEU A 24 0.38 -17.57 14.56
N GLU A 25 0.01 -16.40 15.05
CA GLU A 25 0.48 -15.93 16.36
C GLU A 25 -0.26 -16.71 17.45
N ASP A 26 0.51 -17.33 18.35
CA ASP A 26 0.00 -17.95 19.56
C ASP A 26 -0.33 -16.84 20.57
N ASP A 27 -1.56 -16.34 20.53
CA ASP A 27 -2.09 -15.39 21.51
C ASP A 27 -2.50 -16.16 22.78
N SER A 28 -1.49 -16.69 23.47
CA SER A 28 -1.62 -17.52 24.68
C SER A 28 -2.36 -16.82 25.84
N GLU A 29 -2.53 -15.48 25.79
CA GLU A 29 -3.36 -14.72 26.73
C GLU A 29 -4.87 -14.75 26.41
N ARG A 30 -5.26 -15.06 25.17
CA ARG A 30 -6.67 -15.11 24.72
C ARG A 30 -7.14 -16.49 24.27
N GLY A 31 -6.25 -17.49 24.22
CA GLY A 31 -6.61 -18.89 23.97
C GLY A 31 -7.12 -19.19 22.55
N ALA A 32 -6.81 -18.34 21.57
CA ALA A 32 -7.21 -18.55 20.18
C ALA A 32 -6.05 -18.24 19.22
N LEU A 33 -5.70 -19.20 18.36
CA LEU A 33 -4.85 -18.93 17.20
C LEU A 33 -5.56 -17.92 16.31
N ARG A 34 -4.96 -16.74 16.09
CA ARG A 34 -5.49 -15.76 15.16
C ARG A 34 -5.08 -16.13 13.74
N SER A 35 -5.99 -16.72 12.98
CA SER A 35 -5.83 -16.84 11.53
C SER A 35 -6.16 -15.52 10.84
N ILE A 36 -5.32 -15.13 9.90
CA ILE A 36 -5.55 -13.96 9.04
C ILE A 36 -6.30 -14.39 7.78
N ASP A 37 -7.31 -13.61 7.39
CA ASP A 37 -8.12 -13.87 6.20
C ASP A 37 -7.34 -13.62 4.91
N GLY A 38 -7.73 -14.35 3.85
CA GLY A 38 -7.13 -14.22 2.53
C GLY A 38 -5.74 -14.84 2.43
N PHE A 39 -4.98 -14.47 1.41
CA PHE A 39 -3.65 -15.02 1.10
C PHE A 39 -2.68 -13.94 0.65
N GLY A 40 -1.42 -14.04 1.07
CA GLY A 40 -0.41 -13.06 0.67
C GLY A 40 -0.54 -11.73 1.40
N ASN A 41 -0.96 -11.76 2.66
CA ASN A 41 -0.84 -10.63 3.56
C ASN A 41 0.56 -10.60 4.15
N TYR A 42 1.35 -9.57 3.88
CA TYR A 42 2.71 -9.50 4.41
C TYR A 42 3.24 -8.07 4.45
N ARG A 43 4.30 -7.90 5.24
CA ARG A 43 5.04 -6.65 5.40
C ARG A 43 6.45 -6.83 4.90
N LEU A 44 6.88 -5.99 3.97
CA LEU A 44 8.29 -5.85 3.62
C LEU A 44 8.87 -4.63 4.31
N ARG A 45 9.98 -4.86 5.01
CA ARG A 45 10.77 -3.81 5.66
C ARG A 45 11.92 -3.44 4.75
N VAL A 46 12.04 -2.15 4.44
CA VAL A 46 13.23 -1.60 3.79
C VAL A 46 14.10 -1.01 4.88
N HIS A 47 15.32 -1.51 4.99
CA HIS A 47 16.29 -1.01 5.95
C HIS A 47 17.07 0.19 5.41
N GLY A 48 17.68 0.97 6.31
CA GLY A 48 18.52 2.09 5.93
C GLY A 48 19.69 1.68 5.04
N ALA A 49 20.26 2.66 4.34
CA ALA A 49 21.35 2.40 3.40
C ALA A 49 22.54 1.70 4.09
N PRO A 50 23.22 0.76 3.41
CA PRO A 50 24.44 0.15 3.93
C PRO A 50 25.48 1.20 4.36
N GLY A 51 26.06 1.03 5.54
CA GLY A 51 27.02 1.98 6.12
C GLY A 51 26.40 3.23 6.76
N SER A 52 25.08 3.39 6.75
CA SER A 52 24.40 4.43 7.53
C SER A 52 24.12 3.99 8.96
N LEU A 53 23.85 4.96 9.85
CA LEU A 53 23.42 4.68 11.23
C LEU A 53 22.11 3.90 11.30
N LEU A 54 21.33 3.90 10.22
CA LEU A 54 20.05 3.23 10.09
C LEU A 54 20.15 1.90 9.32
N SER A 55 21.36 1.39 9.02
CA SER A 55 21.52 0.19 8.18
C SER A 55 20.83 -1.06 8.73
N ASN A 56 20.69 -1.13 10.05
CA ASN A 56 20.00 -2.21 10.77
C ASN A 56 18.62 -1.79 11.29
N SER A 57 18.15 -0.61 10.89
CA SER A 57 16.86 -0.05 11.25
C SER A 57 15.95 -0.04 10.03
N THR A 58 14.67 -0.30 10.24
CA THR A 58 13.67 -0.05 9.20
C THR A 58 13.58 1.46 8.96
N VAL A 59 13.40 1.85 7.69
CA VAL A 59 13.22 3.26 7.28
C VAL A 59 11.99 3.46 6.40
N PHE A 60 11.37 2.36 5.95
CA PHE A 60 10.21 2.36 5.07
C PHE A 60 9.53 1.00 5.08
N ASP A 61 8.20 0.99 5.15
CA ASP A 61 7.39 -0.22 5.15
C ASP A 61 6.50 -0.33 3.92
N LEU A 62 6.37 -1.56 3.40
CA LEU A 62 5.42 -1.91 2.35
C LEU A 62 4.47 -2.98 2.89
N PHE A 63 3.18 -2.66 2.95
CA PHE A 63 2.12 -3.56 3.37
C PHE A 63 1.38 -4.08 2.14
N PHE A 64 1.29 -5.40 2.01
CA PHE A 64 0.52 -6.07 0.97
C PHE A 64 -0.67 -6.74 1.64
N LEU A 65 -1.88 -6.42 1.18
CA LEU A 65 -3.13 -6.87 1.78
C LEU A 65 -4.00 -7.56 0.72
N ASP A 66 -4.55 -8.70 1.08
CA ASP A 66 -5.53 -9.40 0.23
C ASP A 66 -6.91 -8.74 0.35
N SER A 67 -7.35 -8.04 -0.69
CA SER A 67 -8.69 -7.45 -0.74
C SER A 67 -9.80 -8.44 -1.13
N GLY A 68 -9.49 -9.73 -1.31
CA GLY A 68 -10.46 -10.77 -1.68
C GLY A 68 -10.81 -10.78 -3.18
N ASP A 69 -11.92 -11.42 -3.50
CA ASP A 69 -12.46 -11.54 -4.87
C ASP A 69 -13.94 -11.14 -4.91
N ARG A 70 -14.85 -12.10 -4.75
CA ARG A 70 -16.31 -11.88 -4.73
C ARG A 70 -16.92 -12.55 -3.52
N GLU A 71 -17.91 -11.90 -2.93
CA GLU A 71 -18.62 -12.39 -1.76
C GLU A 71 -20.12 -12.08 -1.84
N THR A 72 -20.89 -12.66 -0.92
CA THR A 72 -22.31 -12.36 -0.76
C THR A 72 -22.56 -11.86 0.65
N VAL A 73 -23.10 -10.65 0.76
CA VAL A 73 -23.42 -10.01 2.03
C VAL A 73 -24.91 -9.74 2.07
N GLN A 74 -25.60 -10.29 3.07
CA GLN A 74 -27.06 -10.16 3.23
C GLN A 74 -27.83 -10.52 1.94
N GLY A 75 -27.40 -11.61 1.27
CA GLY A 75 -28.02 -12.10 0.03
C GLY A 75 -27.68 -11.28 -1.23
N ARG A 76 -26.85 -10.23 -1.14
CA ARG A 76 -26.40 -9.41 -2.28
C ARG A 76 -24.97 -9.76 -2.66
N ARG A 77 -24.73 -10.03 -3.94
CA ARG A 77 -23.38 -10.22 -4.47
C ARG A 77 -22.62 -8.89 -4.43
N THR A 78 -21.36 -8.94 -4.00
CA THR A 78 -20.46 -7.81 -3.88
C THR A 78 -19.02 -8.25 -4.15
N TYR A 79 -18.10 -7.30 -4.26
CA TYR A 79 -16.67 -7.59 -4.19
C TYR A 79 -16.21 -7.90 -2.77
N GLY A 80 -15.12 -8.66 -2.66
CA GLY A 80 -14.38 -8.88 -1.42
C GLY A 80 -13.84 -7.58 -0.82
N TRP A 81 -13.38 -7.66 0.42
CA TRP A 81 -12.78 -6.54 1.13
C TRP A 81 -11.72 -7.03 2.12
N ILE A 82 -10.83 -6.13 2.54
CA ILE A 82 -9.86 -6.36 3.60
C ILE A 82 -10.61 -6.54 4.93
N LYS A 83 -10.45 -7.69 5.56
CA LYS A 83 -11.16 -8.15 6.77
C LYS A 83 -10.55 -7.61 8.06
N ASP A 84 -11.32 -7.70 9.14
CA ASP A 84 -10.94 -7.23 10.48
C ASP A 84 -9.68 -7.94 11.02
N SER A 85 -9.47 -9.21 10.66
CA SER A 85 -8.26 -9.97 11.03
C SER A 85 -7.00 -9.35 10.41
N GLN A 86 -7.09 -8.92 9.15
CA GLN A 86 -6.00 -8.25 8.42
C GLN A 86 -5.73 -6.85 8.98
N LEU A 87 -6.79 -6.11 9.35
CA LEU A 87 -6.64 -4.78 9.98
C LEU A 87 -6.04 -4.88 11.38
N SER A 88 -6.46 -5.88 12.16
CA SER A 88 -5.90 -6.14 13.49
C SER A 88 -4.43 -6.53 13.39
N TRP A 89 -4.08 -7.43 12.47
CA TRP A 89 -2.68 -7.77 12.17
C TRP A 89 -1.85 -6.55 11.76
N LEU A 90 -2.38 -5.68 10.89
CA LEU A 90 -1.70 -4.47 10.47
C LEU A 90 -1.41 -3.54 11.66
N GLN A 91 -2.40 -3.35 12.54
CA GLN A 91 -2.25 -2.53 13.74
C GLN A 91 -1.22 -3.10 14.70
N ASP A 92 -1.26 -4.41 14.96
CA ASP A 92 -0.34 -5.08 15.88
C ASP A 92 1.09 -5.06 15.32
N THR A 93 1.25 -5.27 14.01
CA THR A 93 2.54 -5.18 13.30
C THR A 93 3.16 -3.78 13.41
N CYS A 94 2.36 -2.72 13.31
CA CYS A 94 2.85 -1.35 13.48
C CYS A 94 3.24 -1.05 14.94
N LYS A 95 2.46 -1.53 15.92
CA LYS A 95 2.78 -1.38 17.36
C LYS A 95 4.06 -2.12 17.75
N GLN A 96 4.29 -3.33 17.24
CA GLN A 96 5.53 -4.06 17.47
C GLN A 96 6.76 -3.28 16.96
N GLY A 97 6.62 -2.60 15.81
CA GLY A 97 7.67 -1.73 15.27
C GLY A 97 8.02 -0.54 16.16
N LEU A 98 7.03 0.05 16.84
CA LEU A 98 7.25 1.13 17.82
C LEU A 98 8.05 0.66 19.03
N ASN A 99 7.75 -0.55 19.54
CA ASN A 99 8.40 -1.08 20.73
C ASN A 99 9.87 -1.50 20.49
N GLN A 100 10.24 -1.83 19.24
CA GLN A 100 11.62 -2.18 18.89
C GLN A 100 12.54 -0.95 18.75
N ASN A 101 11.99 0.26 18.64
CA ASN A 101 12.75 1.51 18.50
C ASN A 101 13.15 2.15 19.86
N MET A 102 13.30 1.36 20.94
CA MET A 102 13.80 1.84 22.24
C MET A 102 15.29 2.20 22.22
N GLY A 103 15.60 3.34 21.59
CA GLY A 103 16.89 4.01 21.66
C GLY A 103 16.77 5.45 21.20
N ASN A 104 16.47 6.39 22.12
CA ASN A 104 16.60 7.86 22.06
C ASN A 104 16.30 8.66 20.75
N VAL A 105 15.73 8.06 19.71
CA VAL A 105 15.29 8.73 18.48
C VAL A 105 13.78 8.95 18.56
N PRO A 106 13.25 10.15 18.23
CA PRO A 106 11.83 10.45 18.36
C PRO A 106 10.94 9.43 17.67
N SER A 107 9.89 9.06 18.39
CA SER A 107 8.86 8.04 18.14
C SER A 107 7.93 8.35 16.96
N ASN A 108 8.48 8.55 15.76
CA ASN A 108 7.69 8.58 14.53
C ASN A 108 7.83 7.24 13.82
N LEU A 109 6.71 6.57 13.56
CA LEU A 109 6.67 5.41 12.67
C LEU A 109 7.23 5.80 11.30
N ASP A 110 8.08 4.93 10.75
CA ASP A 110 8.58 5.08 9.39
C ASP A 110 7.43 5.17 8.39
N PRO A 111 7.53 6.01 7.35
CA PRO A 111 6.48 6.10 6.34
C PRO A 111 6.24 4.73 5.71
N ALA A 112 4.98 4.47 5.38
CA ALA A 112 4.57 3.19 4.81
C ALA A 112 3.70 3.37 3.58
N LEU A 113 3.70 2.35 2.71
CA LEU A 113 2.78 2.21 1.60
C LEU A 113 1.93 0.95 1.76
N ALA A 114 0.69 1.02 1.32
CA ALA A 114 -0.19 -0.15 1.23
C ALA A 114 -0.45 -0.53 -0.22
N PHE A 115 -0.60 -1.82 -0.49
CA PHE A 115 -0.91 -2.38 -1.80
C PHE A 115 -2.03 -3.40 -1.66
N PHE A 116 -3.10 -3.21 -2.42
CA PHE A 116 -4.21 -4.15 -2.50
C PHE A 116 -4.99 -3.93 -3.79
N HIS A 117 -5.72 -4.94 -4.27
CA HIS A 117 -6.26 -4.90 -5.63
C HIS A 117 -7.58 -4.13 -5.72
N ILE A 118 -8.58 -4.52 -4.92
CA ILE A 118 -9.95 -3.99 -4.97
C ILE A 118 -10.02 -2.71 -4.13
N PRO A 119 -10.51 -1.59 -4.69
CA PRO A 119 -10.60 -0.31 -3.98
C PRO A 119 -11.52 -0.39 -2.75
N ILE A 120 -11.24 0.44 -1.75
CA ILE A 120 -12.15 0.62 -0.60
C ILE A 120 -13.32 1.53 -0.98
N PRO A 121 -14.49 1.42 -0.32
CA PRO A 121 -15.67 2.19 -0.65
C PRO A 121 -15.46 3.72 -0.71
N GLU A 122 -14.62 4.28 0.17
CA GLU A 122 -14.32 5.71 0.28
C GLU A 122 -13.60 6.28 -0.95
N VAL A 123 -12.96 5.43 -1.76
CA VAL A 123 -12.32 5.86 -3.02
C VAL A 123 -13.33 6.48 -3.98
N ARG A 124 -14.62 6.12 -3.89
CA ARG A 124 -15.71 6.77 -4.65
C ARG A 124 -15.81 8.27 -4.37
N ASP A 125 -15.49 8.70 -3.16
CA ASP A 125 -15.62 10.11 -2.77
C ASP A 125 -14.59 11.00 -3.50
N LEU A 126 -13.50 10.41 -4.01
CA LEU A 126 -12.50 11.14 -4.81
C LEU A 126 -13.08 11.70 -6.12
N TRP A 127 -14.25 11.23 -6.57
CA TRP A 127 -14.97 11.86 -7.68
C TRP A 127 -15.29 13.34 -7.39
N TYR A 128 -15.48 13.71 -6.13
CA TYR A 128 -15.89 15.05 -5.69
C TYR A 128 -14.74 15.90 -5.15
N THR A 129 -13.49 15.41 -5.22
CA THR A 129 -12.32 16.11 -4.67
C THR A 129 -11.22 16.27 -5.72
N PRO A 130 -10.21 17.13 -5.48
CA PRO A 130 -9.07 17.21 -6.38
C PRO A 130 -8.30 15.88 -6.44
N PHE A 131 -8.04 15.41 -7.66
CA PHE A 131 -7.19 14.27 -7.98
C PHE A 131 -6.31 14.57 -9.19
N ILE A 132 -5.25 13.79 -9.37
CA ILE A 132 -4.38 13.84 -10.55
C ILE A 132 -4.53 12.54 -11.33
N GLY A 133 -4.83 12.66 -12.64
CA GLY A 133 -5.08 11.55 -13.56
C GLY A 133 -6.50 11.57 -14.11
N GLN A 134 -7.01 10.41 -14.49
CA GLN A 134 -8.30 10.23 -15.16
C GLN A 134 -9.17 9.22 -14.39
N PHE A 135 -10.40 9.64 -14.12
CA PHE A 135 -11.46 8.86 -13.47
C PHE A 135 -12.50 8.51 -14.55
N GLN A 136 -12.28 7.42 -15.27
CA GLN A 136 -13.05 7.08 -16.48
C GLN A 136 -14.16 6.05 -16.27
N GLU A 137 -14.18 5.37 -15.13
CA GLU A 137 -15.23 4.39 -14.80
C GLU A 137 -15.55 4.43 -13.31
N GLY A 138 -16.71 3.88 -12.94
CA GLY A 138 -17.10 3.77 -11.54
C GLY A 138 -16.14 2.88 -10.76
N VAL A 139 -15.86 3.26 -9.52
CA VAL A 139 -15.01 2.47 -8.60
C VAL A 139 -15.75 1.20 -8.21
N ALA A 140 -15.26 0.05 -8.68
CA ALA A 140 -15.85 -1.25 -8.37
C ALA A 140 -15.31 -1.77 -7.03
N CYS A 141 -15.96 -1.38 -5.94
CA CYS A 141 -15.59 -1.73 -4.57
C CYS A 141 -16.64 -2.63 -3.90
N SER A 142 -16.31 -3.16 -2.72
CA SER A 142 -17.31 -3.82 -1.87
C SER A 142 -18.41 -2.84 -1.42
N ILE A 143 -19.58 -3.38 -1.08
CA ILE A 143 -20.61 -2.64 -0.34
C ILE A 143 -20.29 -2.51 1.15
N VAL A 144 -19.32 -3.27 1.66
CA VAL A 144 -18.94 -3.31 3.08
C VAL A 144 -17.93 -2.23 3.39
N GLN A 145 -18.23 -1.43 4.42
CA GLN A 145 -17.34 -0.41 4.95
C GLN A 145 -16.42 -0.99 6.03
N SER A 146 -15.28 -1.57 5.64
CA SER A 146 -14.42 -2.33 6.57
C SER A 146 -13.50 -1.48 7.45
N GLY A 147 -13.47 -0.15 7.30
CA GLY A 147 -12.68 0.72 8.16
C GLY A 147 -11.18 0.77 7.84
N VAL A 148 -10.78 0.36 6.63
CA VAL A 148 -9.39 0.46 6.13
C VAL A 148 -8.87 1.89 6.21
N LEU A 149 -9.61 2.88 5.70
CA LEU A 149 -9.18 4.29 5.75
C LEU A 149 -8.99 4.75 7.19
N ASN A 150 -9.95 4.47 8.07
CA ASN A 150 -9.85 4.84 9.48
C ASN A 150 -8.65 4.17 10.17
N THR A 151 -8.33 2.93 9.81
CA THR A 151 -7.14 2.23 10.29
C THR A 151 -5.87 2.92 9.82
N PHE A 152 -5.75 3.26 8.54
CA PHE A 152 -4.59 3.99 8.02
C PHE A 152 -4.41 5.36 8.68
N LEU A 153 -5.51 6.09 8.89
CA LEU A 153 -5.50 7.38 9.60
C LEU A 153 -5.07 7.22 11.06
N SER A 154 -5.55 6.18 11.74
CA SER A 154 -5.16 5.88 13.13
C SER A 154 -3.69 5.50 13.26
N LEU A 155 -3.13 4.81 12.27
CA LEU A 155 -1.71 4.43 12.28
C LEU A 155 -0.81 5.61 11.94
N GLY A 156 -1.28 6.52 11.08
CA GLY A 156 -0.59 7.77 10.73
C GLY A 156 0.67 7.60 9.88
N ASN A 157 1.18 6.38 9.71
CA ASN A 157 2.40 6.10 8.95
C ASN A 157 2.15 5.69 7.50
N VAL A 158 0.99 5.10 7.18
CA VAL A 158 0.58 4.78 5.80
C VAL A 158 0.29 6.07 5.03
N LYS A 159 1.15 6.41 4.07
CA LYS A 159 1.08 7.67 3.30
C LYS A 159 0.30 7.53 2.00
N ALA A 160 0.36 6.35 1.40
CA ALA A 160 -0.42 6.05 0.21
C ALA A 160 -0.79 4.57 0.12
N ALA A 161 -1.91 4.30 -0.52
CA ALA A 161 -2.39 3.01 -0.94
C ALA A 161 -2.45 2.94 -2.47
N PHE A 162 -1.87 1.90 -3.05
CA PHE A 162 -1.88 1.66 -4.49
C PHE A 162 -2.84 0.53 -4.82
N ILE A 163 -3.76 0.83 -5.74
CA ILE A 163 -4.93 0.02 -6.05
C ILE A 163 -5.05 -0.26 -7.55
N GLY A 164 -5.85 -1.27 -7.89
CA GLY A 164 -6.09 -1.71 -9.26
C GLY A 164 -7.57 -1.95 -9.50
N HIS A 165 -7.89 -3.09 -10.12
CA HIS A 165 -9.24 -3.56 -10.41
C HIS A 165 -9.97 -2.81 -11.54
N ASP A 166 -10.07 -1.48 -11.45
CA ASP A 166 -10.72 -0.64 -12.47
C ASP A 166 -9.69 -0.18 -13.51
N HIS A 167 -9.62 -0.86 -14.66
CA HIS A 167 -8.52 -0.73 -15.63
C HIS A 167 -8.52 0.56 -16.47
N LEU A 168 -9.59 1.35 -16.43
CA LEU A 168 -9.70 2.66 -17.07
C LEU A 168 -9.40 3.81 -16.11
N ASN A 169 -9.41 3.55 -14.81
CA ASN A 169 -9.04 4.52 -13.80
C ASN A 169 -7.52 4.56 -13.61
N ASP A 170 -6.96 5.76 -13.61
CA ASP A 170 -5.54 5.99 -13.34
C ASP A 170 -5.29 7.21 -12.43
N PHE A 171 -6.35 7.69 -11.78
CA PHE A 171 -6.30 8.82 -10.87
C PHE A 171 -5.61 8.47 -9.55
N CYS A 172 -5.15 9.51 -8.86
CA CYS A 172 -4.53 9.45 -7.55
C CYS A 172 -5.01 10.67 -6.77
N GLY A 173 -5.69 10.42 -5.65
CA GLY A 173 -6.37 11.46 -4.87
C GLY A 173 -6.13 11.29 -3.38
N ASN A 174 -6.25 12.38 -2.64
CA ASN A 174 -6.00 12.40 -1.20
C ASN A 174 -7.31 12.29 -0.42
N LEU A 175 -7.42 11.27 0.43
CA LEU A 175 -8.49 11.11 1.40
C LEU A 175 -7.93 11.35 2.81
N LYS A 176 -8.20 12.53 3.37
CA LYS A 176 -7.87 12.88 4.76
C LYS A 176 -6.38 12.70 5.12
N GLY A 177 -5.48 12.94 4.18
CA GLY A 177 -4.03 12.81 4.38
C GLY A 177 -3.42 11.51 3.85
N VAL A 178 -4.23 10.53 3.41
CA VAL A 178 -3.74 9.29 2.77
C VAL A 178 -4.09 9.32 1.28
N TRP A 179 -3.10 9.04 0.44
CA TRP A 179 -3.32 8.98 -1.01
C TRP A 179 -3.84 7.62 -1.46
N PHE A 180 -4.79 7.58 -2.38
CA PHE A 180 -5.27 6.37 -3.03
C PHE A 180 -5.07 6.50 -4.52
N CYS A 181 -4.26 5.60 -5.10
CA CYS A 181 -3.72 5.79 -6.44
C CYS A 181 -3.88 4.54 -7.30
N TYR A 182 -4.65 4.66 -8.38
CA TYR A 182 -4.85 3.59 -9.35
C TYR A 182 -3.61 3.35 -10.21
N GLY A 183 -3.29 2.09 -10.47
CA GLY A 183 -2.18 1.67 -11.33
C GLY A 183 -2.36 1.98 -12.83
N GLY A 184 -3.60 2.17 -13.31
CA GLY A 184 -3.88 2.58 -14.70
C GLY A 184 -3.95 1.46 -15.75
N GLY A 185 -4.16 0.21 -15.34
CA GLY A 185 -4.40 -0.92 -16.24
C GLY A 185 -3.23 -1.24 -17.18
N PHE A 186 -2.25 -1.99 -16.67
CA PHE A 186 -0.98 -2.28 -17.38
C PHE A 186 -1.11 -3.42 -18.42
N GLY A 187 -1.87 -4.47 -18.13
CA GLY A 187 -1.89 -5.70 -18.94
C GLY A 187 -2.77 -5.65 -20.18
N TYR A 188 -2.28 -6.22 -21.29
CA TYR A 188 -3.03 -6.31 -22.56
C TYR A 188 -4.12 -7.39 -22.58
N HIS A 189 -4.04 -8.40 -21.72
CA HIS A 189 -5.07 -9.45 -21.57
C HIS A 189 -6.29 -9.01 -20.75
N ALA A 190 -6.28 -7.77 -20.26
CA ALA A 190 -7.38 -7.21 -19.48
C ALA A 190 -8.22 -6.25 -20.33
N TYR A 191 -9.44 -5.92 -19.90
CA TYR A 191 -10.26 -4.94 -20.61
C TYR A 191 -9.57 -3.56 -20.67
N GLY A 192 -9.99 -2.74 -21.63
CA GLY A 192 -9.39 -1.44 -21.90
C GLY A 192 -10.29 -0.59 -22.79
N ARG A 193 -9.78 0.56 -23.23
CA ARG A 193 -10.51 1.51 -24.06
C ARG A 193 -9.70 1.86 -25.30
N ARG A 194 -10.36 2.05 -26.44
CA ARG A 194 -9.70 2.53 -27.65
C ARG A 194 -9.09 3.93 -27.40
N ASN A 195 -7.90 4.19 -27.93
CA ASN A 195 -7.15 5.44 -27.74
C ASN A 195 -6.83 5.74 -26.26
N TRP A 196 -6.66 4.69 -25.46
CA TRP A 196 -6.27 4.78 -24.04
C TRP A 196 -5.04 3.91 -23.81
N HIS A 197 -3.85 4.45 -24.09
CA HIS A 197 -2.55 3.77 -24.00
C HIS A 197 -2.34 3.10 -22.65
N ARG A 198 -2.00 1.81 -22.58
CA ARG A 198 -1.69 1.13 -21.31
C ARG A 198 -0.69 1.95 -20.50
N ARG A 199 -0.75 1.87 -19.17
CA ARG A 199 0.22 2.59 -18.34
C ARG A 199 0.60 1.81 -17.10
N GLY A 200 1.82 2.06 -16.65
CA GLY A 200 2.32 1.64 -15.36
C GLY A 200 2.50 2.85 -14.46
N ARG A 201 2.10 2.73 -13.20
CA ARG A 201 2.42 3.71 -12.17
C ARG A 201 3.77 3.38 -11.55
N LEU A 202 4.67 4.35 -11.54
CA LEU A 202 5.95 4.26 -10.88
C LEU A 202 5.87 4.97 -9.53
N ILE A 203 6.59 4.44 -8.56
CA ILE A 203 6.65 4.93 -7.19
C ILE A 203 8.13 5.11 -6.85
N GLU A 204 8.50 6.29 -6.38
CA GLU A 204 9.85 6.60 -5.93
C GLU A 204 9.80 7.00 -4.46
N ALA A 205 10.51 6.24 -3.61
CA ALA A 205 10.79 6.62 -2.23
C ALA A 205 12.26 7.06 -2.14
N LYS A 206 12.49 8.33 -1.84
CA LYS A 206 13.81 8.94 -1.79
C LYS A 206 14.28 9.08 -0.35
N LEU A 207 15.46 8.50 -0.06
CA LEU A 207 16.17 8.70 1.20
C LEU A 207 16.68 10.14 1.32
N GLY A 208 16.69 10.64 2.55
CA GLY A 208 17.36 11.90 2.86
C GLY A 208 18.87 11.76 2.89
N LYS A 209 19.57 12.84 2.57
CA LYS A 209 21.03 12.92 2.63
C LYS A 209 21.44 13.86 3.75
N GLY A 210 22.05 13.30 4.80
CA GLY A 210 22.73 14.05 5.85
C GLY A 210 24.11 14.53 5.39
N ARG A 211 24.88 15.11 6.32
CA ARG A 211 26.22 15.66 6.03
C ARG A 211 27.16 14.61 5.41
N ASP A 212 27.23 13.43 6.03
CA ASP A 212 28.15 12.35 5.62
C ASP A 212 27.46 10.98 5.52
N THR A 213 26.13 10.90 5.65
CA THR A 213 25.39 9.63 5.65
C THR A 213 23.95 9.78 5.14
N TRP A 214 23.34 8.66 4.76
CA TRP A 214 21.92 8.60 4.40
C TRP A 214 21.03 8.56 5.65
N THR A 215 19.88 9.21 5.58
CA THR A 215 18.84 9.20 6.61
C THR A 215 17.62 8.41 6.11
N GLY A 216 16.55 8.36 6.90
CA GLY A 216 15.28 7.75 6.49
C GLY A 216 14.65 8.38 5.24
N VAL A 217 13.54 7.80 4.77
CA VAL A 217 12.79 8.31 3.61
C VAL A 217 12.34 9.74 3.89
N GLN A 218 12.66 10.66 2.97
CA GLN A 218 12.28 12.06 3.05
C GLN A 218 11.17 12.45 2.08
N ARG A 219 11.00 11.69 1.00
CA ARG A 219 10.03 12.05 -0.04
C ARG A 219 9.51 10.81 -0.76
N ILE A 220 8.22 10.78 -1.01
CA ILE A 220 7.54 9.77 -1.83
C ILE A 220 6.87 10.48 -3.01
N LYS A 221 7.22 10.06 -4.22
CA LYS A 221 6.66 10.54 -5.48
C LYS A 221 6.03 9.40 -6.26
N THR A 222 5.10 9.75 -7.14
CA THR A 222 4.59 8.84 -8.15
C THR A 222 4.36 9.56 -9.48
N TRP A 223 4.46 8.83 -10.57
CA TRP A 223 4.08 9.27 -11.92
C TRP A 223 3.61 8.04 -12.71
N LYS A 224 3.11 8.25 -13.93
CA LYS A 224 2.78 7.15 -14.85
C LYS A 224 3.71 7.17 -16.07
N ARG A 225 3.93 5.99 -16.63
CA ARG A 225 4.56 5.77 -17.94
C ARG A 225 3.54 5.15 -18.86
N LEU A 226 3.29 5.79 -20.00
CA LEU A 226 2.37 5.29 -21.02
C LEU A 226 3.06 4.24 -21.90
N ASP A 227 2.28 3.38 -22.54
CA ASP A 227 2.70 2.52 -23.64
C ASP A 227 2.24 3.17 -24.96
N ASP A 228 2.93 4.26 -25.30
CA ASP A 228 2.66 5.14 -26.45
C ASP A 228 3.85 5.25 -27.41
N GLY A 229 4.77 4.29 -27.35
CA GLY A 229 6.02 4.28 -28.14
C GLY A 229 7.16 5.08 -27.50
N ASP A 230 6.86 6.24 -26.91
CA ASP A 230 7.86 7.12 -26.26
C ASP A 230 7.99 6.88 -24.74
N LEU A 231 7.14 6.01 -24.19
CA LEU A 231 7.03 5.77 -22.76
C LEU A 231 6.81 7.07 -21.97
N SER A 232 5.88 7.90 -22.46
CA SER A 232 5.66 9.25 -21.94
C SER A 232 5.48 9.27 -20.42
N LYS A 233 6.22 10.17 -19.75
CA LYS A 233 6.03 10.46 -18.33
C LYS A 233 4.90 11.46 -18.16
N ILE A 234 3.88 11.08 -17.40
CA ILE A 234 2.74 11.96 -17.11
C ILE A 234 2.45 11.98 -15.61
N ASP A 235 1.75 13.02 -15.16
CA ASP A 235 1.10 13.09 -13.86
C ASP A 235 2.04 12.83 -12.67
N GLU A 236 3.26 13.39 -12.74
CA GLU A 236 4.16 13.37 -11.59
C GLU A 236 3.57 14.17 -10.42
N GLN A 237 3.53 13.55 -9.25
CA GLN A 237 3.06 14.18 -8.02
C GLN A 237 3.83 13.68 -6.80
N VAL A 238 3.89 14.53 -5.78
CA VAL A 238 4.44 14.21 -4.47
C VAL A 238 3.30 13.71 -3.58
N LEU A 239 3.45 12.52 -3.02
CA LEU A 239 2.48 11.93 -2.09
C LEU A 239 2.80 12.29 -0.65
N TRP A 240 4.09 12.37 -0.32
CA TRP A 240 4.53 12.67 1.03
C TRP A 240 5.92 13.28 1.04
N GLU A 241 6.14 14.22 1.94
CA GLU A 241 7.45 14.76 2.30
C GLU A 241 7.58 14.77 3.81
N ALA A 242 8.75 14.40 4.31
CA ALA A 242 9.09 14.58 5.70
C ALA A 242 9.08 16.08 6.00
N SER A 243 8.33 16.48 7.02
CA SER A 243 8.40 17.84 7.55
C SER A 243 9.86 18.11 7.94
N SER A 244 10.45 19.18 7.40
CA SER A 244 11.75 19.65 7.85
C SER A 244 11.62 20.08 9.31
N TYR A 245 11.91 19.19 10.24
CA TYR A 245 12.23 19.61 11.60
C TYR A 245 13.50 20.46 11.48
N SER A 246 13.33 21.77 11.61
CA SER A 246 14.42 22.68 11.87
C SER A 246 15.06 22.24 13.18
N PHE A 247 16.13 21.44 13.10
CA PHE A 247 17.10 21.31 14.19
C PHE A 247 17.88 22.63 14.29
N LEU A 248 17.19 23.73 14.56
CA LEU A 248 17.75 25.06 14.82
C LEU A 248 16.76 25.83 15.71
N LYS A 249 16.87 25.59 17.02
CA LYS A 249 17.31 26.60 18.00
C LYS A 249 17.68 25.91 19.31
#